data_AF-Q5Y0M1-F1
#
_entry.id   AF-Q5Y0M1-F1
#
_cell.length_a   1.000
_cell.length_b   1.000
_cell.length_c   1.000
_cell.angle_alpha   90.00
_cell.angle_beta   90.00
_cell.angle_gamma   90.00
#
_symmetry.space_group_name_H-M   'P 1'
#
loop_
_entity.id
_entity.type
_entity.pdbx_description
1 polymer ?
#
loop_
_entity_poly.entity_id
_entity_poly.type
_entity_poly.pdbx_seq_one_letter_code
_entity_poly.pdbx_strand_id
1 'polypeptide(L)'
;MDSHYLTLTLYVFLIYWFIVSVLNRRGILQRYNVTAYGPILMIRTTRGQKLLEVLSQGARRKTFWRTYANIGTVLVLIAMTFMFVLVLLGAYATFMVQPEPTDLHTPRNLLLIPGLNEFIPLCAWIGFVVALVVHELSHAVLGTVEKIKVKSMGLLVALIPIGAFAELDSEQLFGEKENGERAVKDREPEQEPEKKKKVATARERTRILSAGVTSNFVVALIAFILFFSILFSVQPVYESKGMKVIGATEGLPAANAGIKAGMSIIRMDDEKIEDYRAFLLL
;
A
#
# COMPACT_ATOMS: atom_id res chain seq x y z
N MET A 1 20.33 -18.21 -6.79
CA MET A 1 19.98 -17.75 -8.15
C MET A 1 21.13 -18.16 -9.04
N ASP A 2 20.88 -19.04 -10.02
CA ASP A 2 21.93 -19.45 -10.96
C ASP A 2 22.44 -18.23 -11.73
N SER A 3 23.74 -18.18 -11.99
CA SER A 3 24.42 -17.10 -12.73
C SER A 3 23.75 -16.76 -14.06
N HIS A 4 23.06 -17.74 -14.67
CA HIS A 4 22.26 -17.59 -15.87
C HIS A 4 21.02 -16.70 -15.70
N TYR A 5 20.29 -16.76 -14.58
CA TYR A 5 19.14 -15.89 -14.35
C TYR A 5 19.56 -14.44 -14.10
N LEU A 6 20.69 -14.26 -13.42
CA LEU A 6 21.24 -12.93 -13.15
C LEU A 6 21.71 -12.25 -14.44
N THR A 7 22.40 -12.99 -15.30
CA THR A 7 22.83 -12.51 -16.61
C THR A 7 21.64 -12.22 -17.54
N LEU A 8 20.63 -13.10 -17.59
CA LEU A 8 19.40 -12.85 -18.35
C LEU A 8 18.68 -11.57 -17.89
N THR A 9 18.52 -11.38 -16.58
CA THR A 9 17.89 -10.19 -16.00
C THR A 9 18.66 -8.92 -16.35
N LEU A 10 20.00 -8.98 -16.30
CA LEU A 10 20.87 -7.89 -16.71
C LEU A 10 20.68 -7.54 -18.20
N TYR A 11 20.63 -8.53 -19.09
CA TYR A 11 20.39 -8.30 -20.51
C TYR A 11 19.02 -7.67 -20.77
N VAL A 12 17.96 -8.16 -20.14
CA VAL A 12 16.62 -7.57 -20.24
C VAL A 12 16.63 -6.11 -19.81
N PHE A 13 17.28 -5.81 -18.68
CA PHE A 13 17.40 -4.45 -18.18
C PHE A 13 18.19 -3.54 -19.14
N LEU A 14 19.31 -4.01 -19.68
CA LEU A 14 20.13 -3.25 -20.63
C LEU A 14 19.40 -2.99 -21.95
N ILE A 15 18.67 -3.99 -22.47
CA ILE A 15 17.84 -3.83 -23.68
C ILE A 15 16.73 -2.81 -23.42
N TYR A 16 16.02 -2.93 -22.29
CA TYR A 16 15.01 -1.96 -21.87
C TYR A 16 15.58 -0.54 -21.81
N TRP A 17 16.72 -0.37 -21.12
CA TRP A 17 17.34 0.94 -20.98
C TRP A 17 17.81 1.49 -22.33
N PHE A 18 18.37 0.65 -23.20
CA PHE A 18 18.73 1.03 -24.56
C PHE A 18 17.51 1.55 -25.35
N ILE A 19 16.39 0.84 -25.30
CA ILE A 19 15.13 1.24 -25.93
C ILE A 19 14.67 2.60 -25.38
N VAL A 20 14.59 2.75 -24.05
CA VAL A 20 14.20 4.01 -23.40
C VAL A 20 15.12 5.17 -23.80
N SER A 21 16.43 4.94 -23.84
CA SER A 21 17.43 5.93 -24.23
C SER A 21 17.25 6.38 -25.69
N VAL A 22 17.01 5.44 -26.61
CA VAL A 22 16.75 5.74 -28.02
C VAL A 22 15.44 6.52 -28.18
N LEU A 23 14.36 6.10 -27.51
CA LEU A 23 13.08 6.80 -27.54
C LEU A 23 13.17 8.22 -26.97
N ASN A 24 14.01 8.43 -25.96
CA ASN A 24 14.21 9.75 -25.33
C ASN A 24 15.00 10.67 -26.26
N ARG A 25 16.07 10.17 -26.87
CA ARG A 25 16.85 10.91 -27.88
C ARG A 25 16.01 11.30 -29.10
N ARG A 26 15.04 10.45 -29.50
CA ARG A 26 14.11 10.74 -30.60
C ARG A 26 12.96 11.68 -30.21
N GLY A 27 12.86 12.11 -28.94
CA GLY A 27 11.80 13.00 -28.46
C GLY A 27 10.39 12.40 -28.49
N ILE A 28 10.26 11.09 -28.72
CA ILE A 28 8.97 10.41 -28.84
C ILE A 28 8.28 10.37 -27.47
N LEU A 29 9.04 10.13 -26.40
CA LEU A 29 8.54 10.09 -25.02
C LEU A 29 7.89 11.42 -24.59
N GLN A 30 8.51 12.55 -24.98
CA GLN A 30 8.00 13.89 -24.65
C GLN A 30 6.63 14.16 -25.28
N ARG A 31 6.37 13.61 -26.49
CA ARG A 31 5.06 13.75 -27.16
C ARG A 31 3.91 13.10 -26.37
N TYR A 32 4.21 12.13 -25.53
CA TYR A 32 3.24 11.44 -24.66
C TYR A 32 3.28 11.94 -23.21
N ASN A 33 3.91 13.09 -22.92
CA ASN A 33 4.13 13.61 -21.56
C ASN A 33 4.95 12.66 -20.66
N VAL A 34 5.84 11.85 -21.24
CA VAL A 34 6.75 10.98 -20.51
C VAL A 34 8.15 11.57 -20.52
N THR A 35 8.72 11.78 -19.35
CA THR A 35 10.13 12.19 -19.18
C THR A 35 10.94 11.01 -18.67
N ALA A 36 12.07 10.71 -19.33
CA ALA A 36 12.96 9.63 -18.91
C ALA A 36 14.17 10.19 -18.14
N TYR A 37 14.36 9.72 -16.92
CA TYR A 37 15.55 9.95 -16.10
C TYR A 37 16.34 8.63 -16.03
N GLY A 38 17.23 8.42 -16.99
CA GLY A 38 17.92 7.15 -17.15
C GLY A 38 16.93 6.01 -17.46
N PRO A 39 16.90 4.92 -16.68
CA PRO A 39 15.94 3.83 -16.85
C PRO A 39 14.56 4.12 -16.22
N ILE A 40 14.37 5.24 -15.53
CA ILE A 40 13.11 5.57 -14.87
C ILE A 40 12.26 6.46 -15.80
N LEU A 41 11.03 6.04 -16.06
CA LEU A 41 10.03 6.78 -16.80
C LEU A 41 9.10 7.50 -15.83
N MET A 42 9.03 8.81 -15.95
CA MET A 42 8.08 9.67 -15.26
C MET A 42 6.95 10.02 -16.22
N ILE A 43 5.80 9.39 -16.02
CA ILE A 43 4.61 9.59 -16.85
C ILE A 43 3.76 10.69 -16.20
N ARG A 44 3.67 11.87 -16.84
CA ARG A 44 2.90 13.00 -16.32
C ARG A 44 1.48 13.03 -16.90
N THR A 45 0.50 13.32 -16.05
CA THR A 45 -0.88 13.53 -16.42
C THR A 45 -1.45 14.77 -15.74
N THR A 46 -2.13 15.61 -16.54
CA THR A 46 -2.88 16.76 -16.05
C THR A 46 -4.36 16.42 -15.82
N ARG A 47 -4.85 15.29 -16.37
CA ARG A 47 -6.27 14.92 -16.32
C ARG A 47 -6.79 14.72 -14.91
N GLY A 48 -5.95 14.25 -13.99
CA GLY A 48 -6.33 14.05 -12.60
C GLY A 48 -6.64 15.35 -11.84
N GLN A 49 -6.22 16.52 -12.34
CA GLN A 49 -6.52 17.81 -11.69
C GLN A 49 -8.02 18.09 -11.62
N LYS A 50 -8.80 17.68 -12.63
CA LYS A 50 -10.27 17.81 -12.61
C LYS A 50 -10.89 16.96 -11.49
N LEU A 51 -10.37 15.75 -11.27
CA LEU A 51 -10.82 14.88 -10.17
C LEU A 51 -10.50 15.53 -8.81
N LEU A 52 -9.33 16.15 -8.67
CA LEU A 52 -8.97 16.90 -7.45
C LEU A 52 -9.92 18.06 -7.21
N GLU A 53 -10.28 18.82 -8.24
CA GLU A 53 -11.25 19.91 -8.12
C GLU A 53 -12.60 19.39 -7.61
N VAL A 54 -13.09 18.28 -8.18
CA VAL A 54 -14.35 17.67 -7.74
C VAL A 54 -14.28 17.19 -6.28
N LEU A 55 -13.18 16.55 -5.89
CA LEU A 55 -12.98 16.01 -4.53
C LEU A 55 -12.74 17.09 -3.47
N SER A 56 -12.14 18.23 -3.86
CA SER A 56 -11.73 19.29 -2.93
C SER A 56 -12.69 20.48 -2.87
N GLN A 57 -13.41 20.80 -3.95
CA GLN A 57 -14.28 21.97 -4.00
C GLN A 57 -15.54 21.76 -3.15
N GLY A 58 -16.10 22.83 -2.57
CA GLY A 58 -17.30 22.78 -1.74
C GLY A 58 -17.03 22.86 -0.24
N ALA A 59 -17.85 23.62 0.49
CA ALA A 59 -17.62 23.93 1.91
C ALA A 59 -17.58 22.68 2.79
N ARG A 60 -18.54 21.75 2.61
CA ARG A 60 -18.60 20.50 3.38
C ARG A 60 -17.38 19.61 3.18
N ARG A 61 -16.91 19.46 1.92
CA ARG A 61 -15.73 18.65 1.59
C ARG A 61 -14.45 19.23 2.16
N LYS A 62 -14.27 20.56 2.08
CA LYS A 62 -13.12 21.23 2.71
C LYS A 62 -13.06 20.99 4.21
N THR A 63 -14.20 21.09 4.90
CA THR A 63 -14.27 20.81 6.34
C THR A 63 -13.96 19.35 6.63
N PHE A 64 -14.54 18.42 5.86
CA PHE A 64 -14.25 16.99 5.97
C PHE A 64 -12.75 16.70 5.85
N TRP A 65 -12.09 17.16 4.78
CA TRP A 65 -10.67 16.93 4.54
C TRP A 65 -9.77 17.55 5.61
N ARG A 66 -10.13 18.73 6.13
CA ARG A 66 -9.39 19.37 7.23
C ARG A 66 -9.51 18.61 8.54
N THR A 67 -10.72 18.15 8.89
CA THR A 67 -10.94 17.34 10.08
C THR A 67 -10.24 16.00 9.96
N TYR A 68 -10.39 15.34 8.81
CA TYR A 68 -9.69 14.12 8.44
C TYR A 68 -8.18 14.25 8.66
N ALA A 69 -7.56 15.32 8.14
CA ALA A 69 -6.13 15.55 8.30
C ALA A 69 -5.72 15.93 9.73
N ASN A 70 -6.56 16.63 10.49
CA ASN A 70 -6.26 16.91 11.90
C ASN A 70 -6.22 15.63 12.72
N ILE A 71 -7.22 14.75 12.56
CA ILE A 71 -7.27 13.44 13.21
C ILE A 71 -6.08 12.59 12.74
N GLY A 72 -5.86 12.55 11.44
CA GLY A 72 -4.75 11.85 10.82
C GLY A 72 -3.38 12.29 11.33
N THR A 73 -3.17 13.58 11.53
CA THR A 73 -1.91 14.11 12.06
C THR A 73 -1.62 13.57 13.47
N VAL A 74 -2.63 13.52 14.34
CA VAL A 74 -2.47 12.95 15.69
C VAL A 74 -2.19 11.46 15.60
N LEU A 75 -2.93 10.73 14.76
CA LEU A 75 -2.71 9.31 14.51
C LEU A 75 -1.29 9.02 14.01
N VAL A 76 -0.79 9.79 13.04
CA VAL A 76 0.55 9.66 12.49
C VAL A 76 1.61 9.92 13.57
N LEU A 77 1.43 10.94 14.40
CA LEU A 77 2.36 11.21 15.51
C LEU A 77 2.42 10.04 16.50
N ILE A 78 1.26 9.47 16.85
CA ILE A 78 1.18 8.28 17.71
C ILE A 78 1.86 7.10 17.03
N ALA A 79 1.57 6.84 15.76
CA ALA A 79 2.13 5.72 15.01
C ALA A 79 3.65 5.83 14.84
N MET A 80 4.17 7.04 14.56
CA MET A 80 5.61 7.30 14.50
C MET A 80 6.29 7.05 15.83
N THR A 81 5.70 7.54 16.93
CA THR A 81 6.22 7.31 18.30
C THR A 81 6.21 5.82 18.64
N PHE A 82 5.12 5.13 18.33
CA PHE A 82 4.97 3.69 18.53
C PHE A 82 6.02 2.89 17.74
N MET A 83 6.16 3.16 16.45
CA MET A 83 7.17 2.51 15.60
C MET A 83 8.59 2.80 16.08
N PHE A 84 8.88 4.02 16.52
CA PHE A 84 10.19 4.36 17.07
C PHE A 84 10.50 3.55 18.33
N VAL A 85 9.54 3.43 19.26
CA VAL A 85 9.69 2.58 20.45
C VAL A 85 9.85 1.11 20.08
N LEU A 86 9.07 0.58 19.13
CA LEU A 86 9.22 -0.79 18.66
C LEU A 86 10.60 -1.05 18.05
N VAL A 87 11.13 -0.11 17.29
CA VAL A 87 12.49 -0.22 16.71
C VAL A 87 13.54 -0.22 17.82
N LEU A 88 13.41 0.64 18.84
CA LEU A 88 14.33 0.64 19.99
C LEU A 88 14.26 -0.68 20.78
N LEU A 89 13.06 -1.20 21.02
CA LEU A 89 12.87 -2.49 21.69
C LEU A 89 13.42 -3.65 20.86
N GLY A 90 13.18 -3.64 19.54
CA GLY A 90 13.73 -4.63 18.62
C GLY A 90 15.25 -4.60 18.56
N ALA A 91 15.84 -3.41 18.52
CA ALA A 91 17.29 -3.22 18.59
C ALA A 91 17.84 -3.76 19.91
N TYR A 92 17.26 -3.37 21.05
CA TYR A 92 17.65 -3.86 22.37
C TYR A 92 17.57 -5.39 22.47
N ALA A 93 16.47 -5.99 22.03
CA ALA A 93 16.28 -7.43 22.02
C ALA A 93 17.33 -8.16 21.17
N THR A 94 17.66 -7.59 19.99
CA THR A 94 18.68 -8.16 19.08
C THR A 94 20.06 -8.15 19.73
N PHE A 95 20.44 -7.08 20.43
CA PHE A 95 21.72 -7.00 21.13
C PHE A 95 21.82 -7.97 22.33
N MET A 96 20.71 -8.22 23.03
CA MET A 96 20.71 -9.06 24.24
C MET A 96 20.59 -10.55 23.94
N VAL A 97 19.73 -10.94 22.99
CA VAL A 97 19.40 -12.34 22.73
C VAL A 97 20.24 -12.95 21.61
N GLN A 98 20.80 -12.12 20.72
CA GLN A 98 21.55 -12.56 19.52
C GLN A 98 20.89 -13.74 18.80
N PRO A 99 19.63 -13.60 18.36
CA PRO A 99 18.91 -14.69 17.72
C PRO A 99 19.63 -15.14 16.44
N GLU A 100 19.59 -16.44 16.14
CA GLU A 100 20.15 -16.96 14.90
C GLU A 100 19.40 -16.38 13.68
N PRO A 101 20.11 -16.09 12.56
CA PRO A 101 19.47 -15.61 11.35
C PRO A 101 18.47 -16.65 10.81
N THR A 102 17.19 -16.30 10.84
CA THR A 102 16.13 -17.07 10.17
C THR A 102 15.98 -16.64 8.71
N ASP A 103 15.32 -17.46 7.90
CA ASP A 103 15.04 -17.17 6.48
C ASP A 103 14.29 -15.85 6.26
N LEU A 104 13.56 -15.37 7.28
CA LEU A 104 12.90 -14.07 7.32
C LEU A 104 13.89 -12.90 7.21
N HIS A 105 15.11 -13.07 7.71
CA HIS A 105 16.14 -12.01 7.74
C HIS A 105 17.10 -12.06 6.54
N THR A 106 16.85 -12.95 5.56
CA THR A 106 17.63 -12.96 4.34
C THR A 106 17.42 -11.64 3.56
N PRO A 107 18.45 -11.09 2.89
CA PRO A 107 18.32 -9.82 2.16
C PRO A 107 17.17 -9.80 1.13
N ARG A 108 16.85 -10.96 0.55
CA ARG A 108 15.73 -11.15 -0.37
C ARG A 108 14.37 -10.91 0.31
N ASN A 109 14.18 -11.46 1.51
CA ASN A 109 12.92 -11.39 2.25
C ASN A 109 12.78 -10.07 3.05
N LEU A 110 13.86 -9.30 3.19
CA LEU A 110 13.80 -7.93 3.71
C LEU A 110 13.15 -6.96 2.71
N LEU A 111 13.32 -7.19 1.41
CA LEU A 111 12.66 -6.40 0.38
C LEU A 111 11.19 -6.81 0.29
N LEU A 112 10.29 -5.87 0.60
CA LEU A 112 8.83 -6.09 0.55
C LEU A 112 8.27 -6.00 -0.89
N ILE A 113 8.95 -6.63 -1.86
CA ILE A 113 8.55 -6.65 -3.26
C ILE A 113 7.78 -7.95 -3.54
N PRO A 114 6.50 -7.91 -3.93
CA PRO A 114 5.71 -9.11 -4.19
C PRO A 114 6.34 -9.99 -5.27
N GLY A 115 6.47 -11.29 -5.00
CA GLY A 115 7.13 -12.26 -5.89
C GLY A 115 8.66 -12.33 -5.76
N LEU A 116 9.32 -11.28 -5.27
CA LEU A 116 10.71 -11.37 -4.84
C LEU A 116 10.80 -11.90 -3.42
N ASN A 117 9.97 -11.36 -2.53
CA ASN A 117 9.77 -11.86 -1.17
C ASN A 117 8.99 -13.18 -1.20
N GLU A 118 9.49 -14.21 -0.51
CA GLU A 118 8.88 -15.53 -0.50
C GLU A 118 7.49 -15.55 0.17
N PHE A 119 7.24 -14.61 1.08
CA PHE A 119 6.01 -14.55 1.88
C PHE A 119 4.94 -13.64 1.29
N ILE A 120 5.28 -12.84 0.26
CA ILE A 120 4.34 -11.86 -0.31
C ILE A 120 3.79 -12.38 -1.64
N PRO A 121 2.48 -12.69 -1.72
CA PRO A 121 1.86 -13.21 -2.93
C PRO A 121 1.83 -12.16 -4.04
N LEU A 122 1.87 -12.59 -5.31
CA LEU A 122 1.87 -11.69 -6.48
C LEU A 122 0.62 -10.77 -6.54
N CYS A 123 -0.51 -11.20 -5.98
CA CYS A 123 -1.71 -10.36 -5.90
C CYS A 123 -1.51 -9.09 -5.05
N ALA A 124 -0.50 -9.05 -4.17
CA ALA A 124 -0.17 -7.89 -3.36
C ALA A 124 0.28 -6.68 -4.20
N TRP A 125 0.66 -6.87 -5.47
CA TRP A 125 0.90 -5.77 -6.41
C TRP A 125 -0.30 -4.83 -6.54
N ILE A 126 -1.53 -5.36 -6.47
CA ILE A 126 -2.75 -4.56 -6.52
C ILE A 126 -2.81 -3.63 -5.30
N GLY A 127 -2.58 -4.17 -4.10
CA GLY A 127 -2.54 -3.40 -2.86
C GLY A 127 -1.44 -2.34 -2.87
N PHE A 128 -0.26 -2.69 -3.38
CA PHE A 128 0.86 -1.76 -3.53
C PHE A 128 0.53 -0.57 -4.44
N VAL A 129 -0.03 -0.83 -5.63
CA VAL A 129 -0.43 0.23 -6.56
C VAL A 129 -1.54 1.09 -5.96
N VAL A 130 -2.55 0.49 -5.33
CA VAL A 130 -3.63 1.22 -4.65
C VAL A 130 -3.08 2.11 -3.54
N ALA A 131 -2.19 1.59 -2.69
CA ALA A 131 -1.56 2.35 -1.62
C ALA A 131 -0.77 3.54 -2.17
N LEU A 132 0.06 3.36 -3.20
CA LEU A 132 0.80 4.46 -3.82
C LEU A 132 -0.12 5.53 -4.40
N VAL A 133 -1.14 5.13 -5.15
CA VAL A 133 -2.06 6.06 -5.80
C VAL A 133 -2.83 6.86 -4.75
N VAL A 134 -3.38 6.18 -3.73
CA VAL A 134 -4.15 6.84 -2.67
C VAL A 134 -3.26 7.75 -1.83
N HIS A 135 -2.02 7.34 -1.51
CA HIS A 135 -1.07 8.14 -0.76
C HIS A 135 -0.83 9.51 -1.42
N GLU A 136 -0.46 9.48 -2.70
CA GLU A 136 -0.13 10.68 -3.48
C GLU A 136 -1.37 11.53 -3.78
N LEU A 137 -2.49 10.88 -4.08
CA LEU A 137 -3.76 11.57 -4.29
C LEU A 137 -4.17 12.37 -3.04
N SER A 138 -3.97 11.81 -1.84
CA SER A 138 -4.32 12.50 -0.60
C SER A 138 -3.48 13.73 -0.33
N HIS A 139 -2.18 13.69 -0.64
CA HIS A 139 -1.34 14.90 -0.65
C HIS A 139 -1.89 15.95 -1.62
N ALA A 140 -2.26 15.55 -2.83
CA ALA A 140 -2.79 16.45 -3.85
C ALA A 140 -4.15 17.07 -3.47
N VAL A 141 -5.08 16.26 -2.95
CA VAL A 141 -6.41 16.71 -2.53
C VAL A 141 -6.28 17.71 -1.39
N LEU A 142 -5.49 17.39 -0.37
CA LEU A 142 -5.37 18.26 0.80
C LEU A 142 -4.55 19.52 0.49
N GLY A 143 -3.54 19.42 -0.38
CA GLY A 143 -2.86 20.58 -0.94
C GLY A 143 -3.84 21.53 -1.63
N THR A 144 -4.74 20.99 -2.46
CA THR A 144 -5.78 21.77 -3.13
C THR A 144 -6.77 22.40 -2.14
N VAL A 145 -7.18 21.67 -1.09
CA VAL A 145 -8.06 22.18 -0.01
C VAL A 145 -7.42 23.36 0.73
N GLU A 146 -6.10 23.30 0.99
CA GLU A 146 -5.34 24.39 1.59
C GLU A 146 -4.84 25.42 0.56
N LYS A 147 -5.41 25.42 -0.65
CA LYS A 147 -5.15 26.40 -1.73
C LYS A 147 -3.70 26.41 -2.22
N ILE A 148 -3.04 25.26 -2.21
CA ILE A 148 -1.74 25.03 -2.83
C ILE A 148 -1.95 24.41 -4.20
N LYS A 149 -1.28 24.95 -5.21
CA LYS A 149 -1.40 24.51 -6.60
C LYS A 149 -0.69 23.17 -6.80
N VAL A 150 -1.38 22.22 -7.43
CA VAL A 150 -0.79 20.98 -7.95
C VAL A 150 -0.34 21.23 -9.39
N LYS A 151 0.97 21.17 -9.66
CA LYS A 151 1.57 21.42 -10.97
C LYS A 151 1.31 20.26 -11.93
N SER A 152 1.57 19.04 -11.48
CA SER A 152 1.36 17.83 -12.24
C SER A 152 1.15 16.63 -11.32
N MET A 153 0.64 15.53 -11.86
CA MET A 153 0.58 14.24 -11.18
C MET A 153 1.07 13.16 -12.12
N GLY A 154 1.45 12.01 -11.61
CA GLY A 154 1.94 10.95 -12.46
C GLY A 154 2.35 9.67 -11.77
N LEU A 155 2.93 8.78 -12.57
CA LEU A 155 3.47 7.51 -12.13
C LEU A 155 4.95 7.41 -12.52
N LEU A 156 5.75 6.91 -11.60
CA LEU A 156 7.16 6.58 -11.78
C LEU A 156 7.29 5.08 -12.00
N VAL A 157 7.78 4.71 -13.19
CA VAL A 157 7.89 3.31 -13.62
C VAL A 157 9.29 3.07 -14.16
N ALA A 158 9.93 1.99 -13.76
CA ALA A 158 11.09 1.46 -14.49
C ALA A 158 10.69 0.13 -15.13
N LEU A 159 11.15 -0.99 -14.56
CA LEU A 159 10.66 -2.33 -14.90
C LEU A 159 9.34 -2.66 -14.18
N ILE A 160 9.17 -2.09 -12.98
CA ILE A 160 7.99 -2.19 -12.13
C ILE A 160 7.54 -0.78 -11.72
N PRO A 161 6.29 -0.58 -11.30
CA PRO A 161 5.87 0.68 -10.68
C PRO A 161 6.71 0.92 -9.43
N ILE A 162 7.45 2.04 -9.40
CA ILE A 162 8.30 2.41 -8.27
C ILE A 162 7.56 3.36 -7.34
N GLY A 163 6.73 4.23 -7.90
CA GLY A 163 5.99 5.23 -7.13
C GLY A 163 4.91 5.92 -7.96
N ALA A 164 4.01 6.63 -7.30
CA ALA A 164 3.21 7.68 -7.89
C ALA A 164 3.77 9.03 -7.41
N PHE A 165 3.33 10.13 -8.01
CA PHE A 165 3.67 11.45 -7.49
C PHE A 165 2.57 12.47 -7.75
N ALA A 166 2.43 13.42 -6.82
CA ALA A 166 1.71 14.66 -7.02
C ALA A 166 2.62 15.87 -6.74
N GLU A 167 3.04 16.57 -7.80
CA GLU A 167 3.90 17.75 -7.69
C GLU A 167 3.10 18.94 -7.14
N LEU A 168 3.21 19.20 -5.84
CA LEU A 168 2.75 20.44 -5.21
C LEU A 168 3.73 21.59 -5.45
N ASP A 169 3.23 22.82 -5.50
CA ASP A 169 4.09 23.99 -5.63
C ASP A 169 4.95 24.20 -4.37
N SER A 170 6.26 23.92 -4.49
CA SER A 170 7.22 24.00 -3.39
C SER A 170 7.36 25.40 -2.81
N GLU A 171 7.26 26.46 -3.62
CA GLU A 171 7.29 27.85 -3.15
C GLU A 171 6.09 28.15 -2.24
N GLN A 172 4.92 27.63 -2.62
CA GLN A 172 3.72 27.76 -1.80
C GLN A 172 3.78 26.85 -0.57
N LEU A 173 4.42 25.67 -0.65
CA LEU A 173 4.46 24.73 0.47
C LEU A 173 5.50 25.12 1.53
N PHE A 174 6.70 25.53 1.14
CA PHE A 174 7.81 25.80 2.05
C PHE A 174 8.18 27.29 2.16
N GLY A 175 7.75 28.12 1.21
CA GLY A 175 8.23 29.48 0.99
C GLY A 175 9.23 29.52 -0.17
N GLU A 176 9.49 30.72 -0.70
CA GLU A 176 10.64 30.92 -1.59
C GLU A 176 11.92 30.54 -0.85
N LYS A 177 12.74 29.69 -1.46
CA LYS A 177 14.12 29.52 -1.00
C LYS A 177 14.86 30.77 -1.45
N GLU A 178 15.37 31.57 -0.53
CA GLU A 178 16.45 32.52 -0.83
C GLU A 178 17.67 31.70 -1.26
N ASN A 179 17.71 31.29 -2.53
CA ASN A 179 18.97 30.87 -3.13
C ASN A 179 19.78 32.15 -3.29
N GLY A 180 20.86 32.24 -2.52
CA GLY A 180 21.87 33.30 -2.57
C GLY A 180 22.66 33.29 -3.88
N GLU A 181 21.99 33.48 -5.01
CA GLU A 181 22.60 33.94 -6.25
C GLU A 181 22.09 35.36 -6.48
N ARG A 182 22.94 36.34 -6.17
CA ARG A 182 22.86 37.69 -6.70
C ARG A 182 23.01 37.61 -8.22
N ALA A 183 21.96 37.21 -8.91
CA ALA A 183 21.81 37.57 -10.31
C ALA A 183 21.44 39.06 -10.32
N VAL A 184 22.46 39.87 -10.60
CA VAL A 184 22.30 41.25 -11.06
C VAL A 184 21.25 41.22 -12.17
N LYS A 185 20.03 41.66 -11.86
CA LYS A 185 19.03 41.97 -12.86
C LYS A 185 18.96 43.47 -12.94
N ASP A 186 19.52 43.96 -14.04
CA ASP A 186 19.33 45.30 -14.53
C ASP A 186 17.86 45.71 -14.44
N ARG A 187 17.68 46.97 -14.08
CA ARG A 187 16.38 47.61 -13.94
C ARG A 187 15.63 47.58 -15.27
N GLU A 188 14.58 46.80 -15.34
CA GLU A 188 13.48 47.00 -16.28
C GLU A 188 12.19 47.34 -15.51
N PRO A 189 11.29 48.16 -16.07
CA PRO A 189 10.32 48.92 -15.30
C PRO A 189 9.10 48.09 -14.92
N GLU A 190 8.62 48.34 -13.70
CA GLU A 190 7.30 48.06 -13.12
C GLU A 190 6.33 47.24 -13.98
N GLN A 191 6.36 45.91 -13.81
CA GLN A 191 5.23 45.04 -14.15
C GLN A 191 4.36 44.86 -12.90
N GLU A 192 3.05 44.80 -13.15
CA GLU A 192 1.92 44.70 -12.20
C GLU A 192 2.21 43.90 -10.92
N PRO A 193 1.59 44.24 -9.77
CA PRO A 193 1.88 43.57 -8.50
C PRO A 193 1.58 42.07 -8.64
N GLU A 194 2.62 41.25 -8.76
CA GLU A 194 2.50 39.80 -8.71
C GLU A 194 1.74 39.46 -7.42
N LYS A 195 0.53 38.91 -7.57
CA LYS A 195 -0.26 38.44 -6.43
C LYS A 195 0.60 37.50 -5.61
N LYS A 196 1.05 37.96 -4.43
CA LYS A 196 1.83 37.16 -3.48
C LYS A 196 1.21 35.77 -3.37
N LYS A 197 1.91 34.77 -3.91
CA LYS A 197 1.46 33.39 -3.88
C LYS A 197 1.24 33.01 -2.41
N LYS A 198 0.11 32.38 -2.10
CA LYS A 198 -0.16 31.94 -0.73
C LYS A 198 0.93 30.95 -0.30
N VAL A 199 1.62 31.26 0.79
CA VAL A 199 2.52 30.31 1.45
C VAL A 199 1.75 29.57 2.55
N ALA A 200 1.93 28.26 2.62
CA ALA A 200 1.30 27.38 3.58
C ALA A 200 1.81 27.68 4.99
N THR A 201 0.88 27.81 5.93
CA THR A 201 1.18 27.88 7.35
C THR A 201 1.73 26.54 7.85
N ALA A 202 2.43 26.53 8.99
CA ALA A 202 2.97 25.30 9.57
C ALA A 202 1.89 24.20 9.73
N ARG A 203 0.70 24.58 10.19
CA ARG A 203 -0.43 23.64 10.36
C ARG A 203 -0.93 23.08 9.03
N GLU A 204 -1.00 23.90 7.99
CA GLU A 204 -1.39 23.45 6.64
C GLU A 204 -0.34 22.51 6.05
N ARG A 205 0.96 22.80 6.25
CA ARG A 205 2.06 21.91 5.85
C ARG A 205 1.95 20.56 6.55
N THR A 206 1.82 20.55 7.87
CA THR A 206 1.71 19.30 8.64
C THR A 206 0.53 18.46 8.18
N ARG A 207 -0.63 19.08 7.95
CA ARG A 207 -1.81 18.42 7.39
C ARG A 207 -1.50 17.76 6.05
N ILE A 208 -0.91 18.52 5.12
CA ILE A 208 -0.57 18.01 3.79
C ILE A 208 0.41 16.86 3.90
N LEU A 209 1.48 16.98 4.68
CA LEU A 209 2.50 15.95 4.85
C LEU A 209 1.98 14.68 5.55
N SER A 210 0.99 14.79 6.42
CA SER A 210 0.39 13.61 7.09
C SER A 210 -0.71 12.94 6.27
N ALA A 211 -1.21 13.59 5.22
CA ALA A 211 -2.37 13.12 4.44
C ALA A 211 -2.15 11.75 3.80
N GLY A 212 -1.03 11.56 3.10
CA GLY A 212 -0.73 10.30 2.41
C GLY A 212 -0.64 9.12 3.35
N VAL A 213 0.09 9.28 4.46
CA VAL A 213 0.20 8.24 5.51
C VAL A 213 -1.17 7.92 6.11
N THR A 214 -1.95 8.94 6.46
CA THR A 214 -3.30 8.77 7.01
C THR A 214 -4.19 7.98 6.05
N SER A 215 -4.13 8.26 4.76
CA SER A 215 -4.96 7.57 3.77
C SER A 215 -4.54 6.13 3.56
N ASN A 216 -3.25 5.81 3.65
CA ASN A 216 -2.81 4.42 3.65
C ASN A 216 -3.30 3.66 4.89
N PHE A 217 -3.30 4.27 6.07
CA PHE A 217 -3.92 3.66 7.26
C PHE A 217 -5.41 3.38 7.07
N VAL A 218 -6.15 4.30 6.45
CA VAL A 218 -7.58 4.11 6.17
C VAL A 218 -7.82 3.03 5.13
N VAL A 219 -7.04 3.00 4.04
CA VAL A 219 -7.12 1.92 3.05
C VAL A 219 -6.81 0.58 3.68
N ALA A 220 -5.77 0.50 4.51
CA ALA A 220 -5.41 -0.71 5.24
C ALA A 220 -6.55 -1.15 6.18
N LEU A 221 -7.16 -0.22 6.92
CA LEU A 221 -8.29 -0.51 7.80
C LEU A 221 -9.50 -1.03 7.03
N ILE A 222 -9.85 -0.40 5.90
CA ILE A 222 -10.96 -0.84 5.04
C ILE A 222 -10.66 -2.23 4.47
N ALA A 223 -9.46 -2.45 3.95
CA ALA A 223 -9.05 -3.74 3.42
C ALA A 223 -9.08 -4.83 4.51
N PHE A 224 -8.63 -4.51 5.72
CA PHE A 224 -8.66 -5.40 6.87
C PHE A 224 -10.11 -5.76 7.24
N ILE A 225 -11.00 -4.78 7.36
CA ILE A 225 -12.43 -5.03 7.65
C ILE A 225 -13.04 -5.91 6.55
N LEU A 226 -12.85 -5.58 5.28
CA LEU A 226 -13.37 -6.36 4.16
C LEU A 226 -12.84 -7.80 4.17
N PHE A 227 -11.54 -7.97 4.39
CA PHE A 227 -10.92 -9.28 4.47
C PHE A 227 -11.54 -10.13 5.58
N PHE A 228 -11.64 -9.60 6.79
CA PHE A 228 -12.23 -10.34 7.91
C PHE A 228 -13.73 -10.57 7.72
N SER A 229 -14.48 -9.63 7.15
CA SER A 229 -15.89 -9.83 6.83
C SER A 229 -16.10 -11.00 5.86
N ILE A 230 -15.28 -11.09 4.81
CA ILE A 230 -15.33 -12.21 3.86
C ILE A 230 -14.89 -13.51 4.56
N LEU A 231 -13.81 -13.47 5.33
CA LEU A 231 -13.27 -14.64 6.03
C LEU A 231 -14.28 -15.26 7.00
N PHE A 232 -14.98 -14.44 7.79
CA PHE A 232 -16.04 -14.91 8.69
C PHE A 232 -17.32 -15.35 7.96
N SER A 233 -17.53 -14.87 6.73
CA SER A 233 -18.64 -15.33 5.88
C SER A 233 -18.38 -16.69 5.24
N VAL A 234 -17.12 -17.10 5.07
CA VAL A 234 -16.76 -18.42 4.58
C VAL A 234 -16.89 -19.40 5.74
N GLN A 235 -18.07 -20.01 5.90
CA GLN A 235 -18.19 -21.16 6.78
C GLN A 235 -17.55 -22.37 6.11
N PRO A 236 -16.68 -23.12 6.80
CA PRO A 236 -16.25 -24.42 6.30
C PRO A 236 -17.50 -25.29 6.18
N VAL A 237 -17.86 -25.62 4.93
CA VAL A 237 -18.85 -26.66 4.68
C VAL A 237 -18.17 -27.97 5.03
N TYR A 238 -18.30 -28.38 6.29
CA TYR A 238 -18.02 -29.75 6.65
C TYR A 238 -19.10 -30.60 5.97
N GLU A 239 -18.78 -31.20 4.83
CA GLU A 239 -19.51 -32.36 4.32
C GLU A 239 -19.26 -33.55 5.27
N SER A 240 -19.63 -33.45 6.55
CA SER A 240 -19.78 -34.63 7.37
C SER A 240 -21.16 -35.22 7.04
N LYS A 241 -21.21 -36.07 6.01
CA LYS A 241 -22.33 -37.01 5.90
C LYS A 241 -22.24 -37.95 7.11
N GLY A 242 -23.16 -37.80 8.06
CA GLY A 242 -23.25 -38.65 9.23
C GLY A 242 -22.39 -38.24 10.43
N MET A 243 -22.52 -38.99 11.53
CA MET A 243 -21.83 -38.70 12.80
C MET A 243 -20.40 -39.24 12.79
N LYS A 244 -19.42 -38.36 12.99
CA LYS A 244 -18.02 -38.76 13.06
C LYS A 244 -17.66 -39.34 14.42
N VAL A 245 -17.09 -40.54 14.41
CA VAL A 245 -16.56 -41.19 15.61
C VAL A 245 -15.22 -40.58 15.97
N ILE A 246 -15.13 -39.97 17.15
CA ILE A 246 -13.90 -39.35 17.66
C ILE A 246 -12.96 -40.42 18.25
N GLY A 247 -13.51 -41.51 18.79
CA GLY A 247 -12.76 -42.64 19.30
C GLY A 247 -13.68 -43.72 19.86
N ALA A 248 -13.13 -44.91 20.09
CA ALA A 248 -13.80 -46.00 20.79
C ALA A 248 -12.85 -46.52 21.87
N THR A 249 -13.35 -46.70 23.09
CA THR A 249 -12.55 -47.19 24.22
C THR A 249 -12.31 -48.68 24.08
N GLU A 250 -11.05 -49.12 24.18
CA GLU A 250 -10.68 -50.53 24.11
C GLU A 250 -11.41 -51.37 25.17
N GLY A 251 -11.82 -52.58 24.78
CA GLY A 251 -12.57 -53.49 25.66
C GLY A 251 -14.07 -53.22 25.75
N LEU A 252 -14.57 -52.08 25.25
CA LEU A 252 -16.01 -51.79 25.18
C LEU A 252 -16.67 -52.30 23.88
N PRO A 253 -18.01 -52.47 23.87
CA PRO A 253 -18.74 -53.03 22.72
C PRO A 253 -18.44 -52.34 21.40
N ALA A 254 -18.30 -51.01 21.39
CA ALA A 254 -18.01 -50.25 20.17
C ALA A 254 -16.64 -50.61 19.56
N ALA A 255 -15.59 -50.70 20.38
CA ALA A 255 -14.26 -51.08 19.91
C ALA A 255 -14.22 -52.57 19.47
N ASN A 256 -14.92 -53.44 20.20
CA ASN A 256 -15.02 -54.87 19.86
C ASN A 256 -15.82 -55.10 18.56
N ALA A 257 -16.76 -54.20 18.24
CA ALA A 257 -17.49 -54.18 16.97
C ALA A 257 -16.68 -53.57 15.81
N GLY A 258 -15.42 -53.19 16.04
CA GLY A 258 -14.52 -52.67 15.01
C GLY A 258 -14.71 -51.18 14.70
N ILE A 259 -15.47 -50.44 15.51
CA ILE A 259 -15.64 -48.99 15.35
C ILE A 259 -14.34 -48.30 15.75
N LYS A 260 -13.85 -47.41 14.89
CA LYS A 260 -12.57 -46.69 15.08
C LYS A 260 -12.74 -45.19 14.93
N ALA A 261 -11.80 -44.45 15.53
CA ALA A 261 -11.67 -43.01 15.31
C ALA A 261 -11.56 -42.69 13.81
N GLY A 262 -12.33 -41.70 13.36
CA GLY A 262 -12.37 -41.26 11.95
C GLY A 262 -13.43 -41.93 11.09
N MET A 263 -14.13 -42.96 11.58
CA MET A 263 -15.32 -43.51 10.91
C MET A 263 -16.50 -42.54 10.98
N SER A 264 -17.41 -42.59 10.00
CA SER A 264 -18.66 -41.82 10.00
C SER A 264 -19.87 -42.75 10.00
N ILE A 265 -20.79 -42.58 10.96
CA ILE A 265 -22.06 -43.30 11.03
C ILE A 265 -23.05 -42.57 10.13
N ILE A 266 -23.36 -43.15 8.97
CA ILE A 266 -24.27 -42.59 7.96
C ILE A 266 -25.68 -43.18 8.00
N ARG A 267 -25.85 -44.32 8.68
CA ARG A 267 -27.12 -45.07 8.79
C ARG A 267 -27.10 -45.90 10.07
N MET A 268 -28.25 -46.02 10.73
CA MET A 268 -28.50 -46.97 11.82
C MET A 268 -29.81 -47.68 11.48
N ASP A 269 -29.77 -49.00 11.45
CA ASP A 269 -30.84 -49.83 10.89
C ASP A 269 -31.22 -49.37 9.47
N ASP A 270 -32.47 -48.97 9.24
CA ASP A 270 -32.96 -48.43 7.98
C ASP A 270 -33.02 -46.90 7.91
N GLU A 271 -32.70 -46.21 9.01
CA GLU A 271 -32.74 -44.76 9.09
C GLU A 271 -31.39 -44.11 8.78
N LYS A 272 -31.44 -43.10 7.91
CA LYS A 272 -30.26 -42.33 7.51
C LYS A 272 -29.92 -41.30 8.59
N ILE A 273 -28.67 -41.31 9.03
CA ILE A 273 -28.15 -40.36 10.01
C ILE A 273 -27.38 -39.28 9.26
N GLU A 274 -27.90 -38.06 9.26
CA GLU A 274 -27.26 -36.90 8.64
C GLU A 274 -26.53 -36.03 9.66
N ASP A 275 -27.00 -36.01 10.91
CA ASP A 275 -26.43 -35.22 12.00
C ASP A 275 -26.57 -35.91 13.37
N TYR A 276 -26.02 -35.26 14.41
CA TYR A 276 -26.08 -35.76 15.80
C TYR A 276 -27.51 -35.81 16.36
N ARG A 277 -28.42 -34.93 15.88
CA ARG A 277 -29.81 -34.91 16.35
C ARG A 277 -30.59 -36.11 15.84
N ALA A 278 -30.42 -36.46 14.56
CA ALA A 278 -31.02 -37.64 13.96
C ALA A 278 -30.62 -38.92 14.70
N PHE A 279 -29.36 -39.01 15.15
CA PHE A 279 -28.91 -40.15 15.95
C PHE A 279 -29.55 -40.23 17.35
N LEU A 280 -29.83 -39.10 18.01
CA LEU A 280 -30.42 -39.09 19.36
C LEU A 280 -31.93 -39.38 19.36
N LEU A 281 -32.59 -39.31 18.20
CA LEU A 281 -34.02 -39.55 18.06
C LEU A 281 -34.36 -41.02 17.74
N LEU A 282 -33.33 -41.86 17.61
CA LEU A 282 -33.37 -43.31 17.44
C LEU A 282 -33.12 -44.01 18.79
#